data_AF-A0A445B6E4-F1
#
_entry.id   AF-A0A445B6E4-F1
#
_cell.length_a   1.000
_cell.length_b   1.000
_cell.length_c   1.000
_cell.angle_alpha   90.00
_cell.angle_beta   90.00
_cell.angle_gamma   90.00
#
_symmetry.space_group_name_H-M   'P 1'
#
loop_
_entity.id
_entity.type
_entity.pdbx_description
1 polymer ?
#
loop_
_entity_poly.entity_id
_entity_poly.type
_entity_poly.pdbx_seq_one_letter_code
_entity_poly.pdbx_strand_id
1 'polypeptide(L)'
;MGYPAKTIIYVAGSETFGGQRVLIPLRAMFTNTVDHTSLCSERELSELFGPETSLIPKSYRAPPAKSQKVLTDEWKRAGPRPRPLPPPPDRPIYQHEKEGWYAWITETPIEPDPSPLDLRMRAHRLLWDALDYIVSLEADAFFPGFNNDASGWPDFSSLVMGHRLYETAASRTYRPDRKVVAELFNITRENMYHPKHNWTILVQEHLNRSLAEEGLIRQSLLSKPAVFLSHPLPECSCRIASSKVVNHVRGQNGRYLYGDEDQCPKWMQRANMAGSVLKEGTKSEDDEPDYESNDFVDESDKSEGKTNQSQIWDQDEEMDPND
;
A
#
# COMPACT_ATOMS: atom_id res chain seq x y z
N MET A 1 -16.59 7.40 19.20
CA MET A 1 -17.75 6.72 18.59
C MET A 1 -18.57 5.90 19.58
N GLY A 2 -18.20 5.85 20.88
CA GLY A 2 -19.00 5.15 21.88
C GLY A 2 -19.02 3.63 21.73
N TYR A 3 -18.18 3.06 20.86
CA TYR A 3 -18.03 1.61 20.77
C TYR A 3 -17.55 1.05 22.11
N PRO A 4 -18.15 -0.03 22.60
CA PRO A 4 -17.73 -0.64 23.86
C PRO A 4 -16.31 -1.21 23.73
N ALA A 5 -15.59 -1.32 24.85
CA ALA A 5 -14.22 -1.85 24.86
C ALA A 5 -14.09 -3.29 24.31
N LYS A 6 -15.21 -4.03 24.26
CA LYS A 6 -15.30 -5.37 23.65
C LYS A 6 -15.38 -5.38 22.12
N THR A 7 -15.45 -4.22 21.47
CA THR A 7 -15.48 -4.14 20.01
C THR A 7 -14.21 -4.74 19.43
N ILE A 8 -14.39 -5.60 18.43
CA ILE A 8 -13.28 -6.20 17.70
C ILE A 8 -12.73 -5.13 16.76
N ILE A 9 -11.42 -4.89 16.84
CA ILE A 9 -10.73 -3.94 15.97
C ILE A 9 -9.70 -4.72 15.19
N TYR A 10 -9.85 -4.74 13.87
CA TYR A 10 -8.85 -5.27 12.97
C TYR A 10 -7.95 -4.15 12.46
N VAL A 11 -6.62 -4.34 12.53
CA VAL A 11 -5.65 -3.38 11.99
C VAL A 11 -4.93 -3.99 10.80
N ALA A 12 -5.31 -3.56 9.61
CA ALA A 12 -4.63 -3.89 8.36
C ALA A 12 -3.27 -3.19 8.26
N GLY A 13 -2.27 -3.87 7.70
CA GLY A 13 -0.93 -3.33 7.47
C GLY A 13 -0.18 -2.97 8.75
N SER A 14 -0.43 -3.65 9.88
CA SER A 14 0.20 -3.30 11.16
C SER A 14 1.73 -3.33 11.09
N GLU A 15 2.31 -4.29 10.35
CA GLU A 15 3.76 -4.47 10.20
C GLU A 15 4.45 -3.25 9.57
N THR A 16 3.83 -2.61 8.57
CA THR A 16 4.41 -1.47 7.85
C THR A 16 4.51 -0.21 8.73
N PHE A 17 3.65 -0.09 9.74
CA PHE A 17 3.61 1.05 10.67
C PHE A 17 4.29 0.77 12.02
N GLY A 18 5.23 -0.18 12.06
CA GLY A 18 6.01 -0.50 13.26
C GLY A 18 5.50 -1.70 14.05
N GLY A 19 4.57 -2.46 13.48
CA GLY A 19 4.13 -3.77 13.94
C GLY A 19 3.54 -3.78 15.35
N GLN A 20 3.76 -4.91 16.02
CA GLN A 20 3.20 -5.16 17.35
C GLN A 20 3.54 -4.10 18.39
N ARG A 21 4.72 -3.48 18.28
CA ARG A 21 5.20 -2.46 19.23
C ARG A 21 4.30 -1.22 19.26
N VAL A 22 3.82 -0.78 18.10
CA VAL A 22 2.99 0.43 17.98
C VAL A 22 1.54 0.14 18.38
N LEU A 23 1.10 -1.11 18.30
CA LEU A 23 -0.26 -1.52 18.69
C LEU A 23 -0.46 -1.73 20.20
N ILE A 24 0.62 -1.78 21.01
CA ILE A 24 0.53 -2.01 22.46
C ILE A 24 -0.48 -1.07 23.15
N PRO A 25 -0.42 0.26 22.96
CA PRO A 25 -1.36 1.17 23.63
C PRO A 25 -2.80 0.98 23.16
N LEU A 26 -2.99 0.64 21.87
CA LEU A 26 -4.32 0.39 21.31
C LEU A 26 -4.94 -0.87 21.93
N ARG A 27 -4.15 -1.96 22.04
CA ARG A 27 -4.57 -3.21 22.70
C ARG A 27 -4.85 -3.04 24.19
N ALA A 28 -4.14 -2.14 24.86
CA ALA A 28 -4.40 -1.81 26.26
C ALA A 28 -5.77 -1.13 26.44
N MET A 29 -6.24 -0.38 25.44
CA MET A 29 -7.58 0.25 25.44
C MET A 29 -8.68 -0.66 24.90
N PHE A 30 -8.37 -1.49 23.89
CA PHE A 30 -9.28 -2.39 23.22
C PHE A 30 -8.68 -3.80 23.21
N THR A 31 -9.11 -4.64 24.14
CA THR A 31 -8.51 -5.98 24.32
C THR A 31 -8.71 -6.90 23.12
N ASN A 32 -9.74 -6.64 22.31
CA ASN A 32 -10.08 -7.41 21.12
C ASN A 32 -9.48 -6.80 19.84
N THR A 33 -8.32 -6.14 19.94
CA THR A 33 -7.58 -5.65 18.77
C THR A 33 -6.68 -6.75 18.19
N VAL A 34 -7.00 -7.14 16.96
CA VAL A 34 -6.35 -8.20 16.18
C VAL A 34 -5.77 -7.62 14.89
N ASP A 35 -4.85 -8.37 14.30
CA ASP A 35 -4.27 -8.13 12.98
C ASP A 35 -4.08 -9.47 12.26
N HIS A 36 -3.59 -9.45 11.03
CA HIS A 36 -3.41 -10.68 10.26
C HIS A 36 -2.55 -11.73 11.00
N THR A 37 -1.55 -11.31 11.80
CA THR A 37 -0.67 -12.23 12.54
C THR A 37 -1.34 -12.92 13.71
N SER A 38 -2.44 -12.34 14.22
CA SER A 38 -3.15 -12.80 15.42
C SER A 38 -4.56 -13.30 15.12
N LEU A 39 -5.07 -13.07 13.91
CA LEU A 39 -6.41 -13.47 13.48
C LEU A 39 -6.48 -14.99 13.22
N CYS A 40 -5.47 -15.54 12.54
CA CYS A 40 -5.43 -16.95 12.14
C CYS A 40 -4.59 -17.78 13.12
N SER A 41 -5.00 -19.02 13.33
CA SER A 41 -4.14 -20.03 13.96
C SER A 41 -2.96 -20.38 13.06
N GLU A 42 -1.85 -20.86 13.64
CA GLU A 42 -0.69 -21.31 12.87
C GLU A 42 -1.05 -22.34 11.80
N ARG A 43 -2.07 -23.17 12.07
CA ARG A 43 -2.56 -24.18 11.14
C ARG A 43 -3.30 -23.54 9.95
N GLU A 44 -4.26 -22.66 10.20
CA GLU A 44 -4.99 -21.95 9.13
C GLU A 44 -4.03 -21.16 8.25
N LEU A 45 -3.02 -20.53 8.88
CA LEU A 45 -2.01 -19.78 8.16
C LEU A 45 -1.12 -20.67 7.29
N SER A 46 -0.72 -21.83 7.81
CA SER A 46 0.03 -22.84 7.04
C SER A 46 -0.79 -23.39 5.87
N GLU A 47 -2.10 -23.57 6.05
CA GLU A 47 -3.02 -23.97 4.99
C GLU A 47 -3.15 -22.87 3.91
N LEU A 48 -3.12 -21.60 4.29
CA LEU A 48 -3.14 -20.47 3.35
C LEU A 48 -1.87 -20.35 2.52
N PHE A 49 -0.68 -20.45 3.13
CA PHE A 49 0.59 -20.41 2.40
C PHE A 49 0.82 -21.67 1.56
N GLY A 50 0.25 -22.79 1.98
CA GLY A 50 0.42 -24.07 1.34
C GLY A 50 1.81 -24.68 1.62
N PRO A 51 2.13 -25.81 0.98
CA PRO A 51 3.38 -26.51 1.19
C PRO A 51 4.56 -25.71 0.61
N GLU A 52 5.44 -25.23 1.48
CA GLU A 52 6.68 -24.58 1.07
C GLU A 52 7.82 -25.58 0.87
N THR A 53 8.53 -25.46 -0.25
CA THR A 53 9.78 -26.20 -0.47
C THR A 53 10.82 -25.76 0.56
N SER A 54 11.48 -26.69 1.26
CA SER A 54 12.60 -26.35 2.12
C SER A 54 13.70 -25.70 1.28
N LEU A 55 14.01 -24.43 1.54
CA LEU A 55 15.19 -23.81 0.97
C LEU A 55 16.40 -24.49 1.61
N ILE A 56 17.36 -24.92 0.79
CA ILE A 56 18.60 -25.52 1.28
C ILE A 56 19.20 -24.55 2.29
N PRO A 57 19.36 -24.93 3.58
CA PRO A 57 20.01 -24.08 4.55
C PRO A 57 21.41 -23.83 4.00
N LYS A 58 21.72 -22.59 3.62
CA LYS A 58 23.06 -22.23 3.18
C LYS A 58 23.96 -22.42 4.40
N SER A 59 24.70 -23.53 4.42
CA SER A 59 25.54 -23.88 5.56
C SER A 59 26.66 -22.86 5.63
N TYR A 60 26.60 -21.95 6.59
CA TYR A 60 27.76 -21.15 6.95
C TYR A 60 28.83 -22.11 7.46
N ARG A 61 29.83 -22.40 6.63
CA ARG A 61 31.03 -23.10 7.08
C ARG A 61 32.01 -22.03 7.53
N ALA A 62 32.11 -21.83 8.84
CA ALA A 62 33.19 -21.03 9.40
C ALA A 62 34.51 -21.55 8.79
N PRO A 63 35.42 -20.67 8.34
CA PRO A 63 36.73 -21.12 7.91
C PRO A 63 37.34 -21.96 9.05
N PRO A 64 37.99 -23.09 8.73
CA PRO A 64 38.53 -23.97 9.75
C PRO A 64 39.50 -23.18 10.64
N ALA A 65 39.32 -23.26 11.96
CA ALA A 65 40.21 -22.63 12.91
C ALA A 65 41.66 -23.05 12.63
N LYS A 66 42.54 -22.07 12.37
CA LYS A 66 43.96 -22.35 12.16
C LYS A 66 44.55 -22.91 13.45
N SER A 67 45.31 -24.01 13.34
CA SER A 67 46.02 -24.56 14.50
C SER A 67 47.09 -23.58 15.01
N GLN A 68 47.40 -23.64 16.30
CA GLN A 68 48.35 -22.72 16.92
C GLN A 68 49.75 -22.78 16.31
N LYS A 69 50.16 -23.95 15.79
CA LYS A 69 51.43 -24.12 15.06
C LYS A 69 51.42 -23.32 13.73
N VAL A 70 50.34 -23.40 12.97
CA VAL A 70 50.17 -22.65 11.72
C VAL A 70 50.20 -21.15 11.97
N LEU A 71 49.51 -20.67 13.02
CA LEU A 71 49.56 -19.26 13.41
C LEU A 71 50.97 -18.81 13.80
N THR A 72 51.71 -19.66 14.51
CA THR A 72 53.08 -19.36 14.96
C THR A 72 54.06 -19.33 13.78
N ASP A 73 53.89 -20.21 12.80
CA ASP A 73 54.74 -20.27 11.60
C ASP A 73 54.44 -19.12 10.62
N GLU A 74 53.17 -18.74 10.47
CA GLU A 74 52.76 -17.52 9.74
C GLU A 74 53.35 -16.27 10.40
N TRP A 75 53.32 -16.20 11.74
CA TRP A 75 53.91 -15.10 12.49
C TRP A 75 55.43 -15.00 12.34
N LYS A 76 56.13 -16.14 12.36
CA LYS A 76 57.59 -16.19 12.17
C LYS A 76 58.03 -15.87 10.74
N ARG A 77 57.18 -16.17 9.75
CA ARG A 77 57.41 -15.83 8.34
C ARG A 77 57.02 -14.40 8.00
N ALA A 78 56.19 -13.74 8.81
CA ALA A 78 55.87 -12.34 8.66
C ALA A 78 57.14 -11.51 8.90
N GLY A 79 57.66 -10.87 7.85
CA GLY A 79 58.82 -9.98 7.93
C GLY A 79 58.59 -8.77 8.85
N PRO A 80 59.60 -7.88 9.01
CA PRO A 80 59.43 -6.65 9.77
C PRO A 80 58.21 -5.89 9.26
N ARG A 81 57.23 -5.62 10.14
CA ARG A 81 55.98 -4.96 9.73
C ARG A 81 56.32 -3.63 9.08
N PRO A 82 55.95 -3.40 7.81
CA PRO A 82 56.15 -2.11 7.19
C PRO A 82 55.40 -1.05 8.03
N ARG A 83 56.05 0.10 8.23
CA ARG A 83 55.41 1.30 8.76
C ARG A 83 55.24 2.28 7.59
N PRO A 84 54.03 2.83 7.35
CA PRO A 84 52.78 2.65 8.10
C PRO A 84 52.28 1.19 8.04
N LEU A 85 51.63 0.73 9.12
CA LEU A 85 51.07 -0.62 9.17
C LEU A 85 50.19 -0.81 7.92
N PRO A 86 50.28 -1.96 7.22
CA PRO A 86 49.31 -2.24 6.18
C PRO A 86 47.92 -2.19 6.83
N PRO A 87 46.89 -1.77 6.06
CA PRO A 87 45.53 -1.84 6.56
C PRO A 87 45.26 -3.24 7.10
N PRO A 88 44.47 -3.36 8.19
CA PRO A 88 44.10 -4.66 8.71
C PRO A 88 43.54 -5.51 7.56
N PRO A 89 43.88 -6.82 7.50
CA PRO A 89 43.34 -7.68 6.46
C PRO A 89 41.83 -7.58 6.44
N ASP A 90 41.26 -7.52 5.24
CA ASP A 90 39.82 -7.41 5.08
C ASP A 90 39.12 -8.52 5.88
N ARG A 91 38.06 -8.13 6.58
CA ARG A 91 37.24 -9.12 7.29
C ARG A 91 36.73 -10.15 6.26
N PRO A 92 36.62 -11.43 6.62
CA PRO A 92 35.96 -12.38 5.74
C PRO A 92 34.55 -11.86 5.45
N ILE A 93 34.27 -11.59 4.18
CA ILE A 93 32.94 -11.17 3.72
C ILE A 93 32.00 -12.36 3.97
N TYR A 94 30.99 -12.15 4.80
CA TYR A 94 30.04 -13.18 5.14
C TYR A 94 29.09 -13.41 3.97
N GLN A 95 28.59 -14.64 3.84
CA GLN A 95 27.67 -14.98 2.74
C GLN A 95 26.38 -14.14 2.75
N HIS A 96 25.88 -13.75 3.93
CA HIS A 96 24.72 -12.83 4.02
C HIS A 96 25.03 -11.40 3.56
N GLU A 97 26.30 -10.99 3.55
CA GLU A 97 26.74 -9.71 2.98
C GLU A 97 26.88 -9.79 1.45
N LYS A 98 26.97 -11.01 0.90
CA LYS A 98 26.87 -11.29 -0.55
C LYS A 98 25.45 -11.55 -1.02
N GLU A 99 24.45 -11.39 -0.14
CA GLU A 99 23.05 -11.60 -0.48
C GLU A 99 22.23 -10.31 -0.27
N GLY A 100 21.27 -10.08 -1.16
CA GLY A 100 20.37 -8.93 -1.12
C GLY A 100 21.07 -7.59 -1.29
N TRP A 101 20.49 -6.56 -0.67
CA TRP A 101 20.87 -5.16 -0.85
C TRP A 101 22.34 -4.84 -0.48
N TYR A 102 22.91 -5.51 0.53
CA TYR A 102 24.31 -5.28 0.94
C TYR A 102 25.33 -5.85 -0.06
N ALA A 103 24.98 -6.94 -0.76
CA ALA A 103 25.80 -7.51 -1.82
C ALA A 103 25.92 -6.57 -3.00
N TRP A 104 24.78 -5.97 -3.36
CA TRP A 104 24.65 -5.05 -4.47
C TRP A 104 25.63 -3.88 -4.33
N ILE A 105 25.63 -3.18 -3.18
CA ILE A 105 26.47 -1.99 -2.99
C ILE A 105 27.97 -2.32 -3.02
N THR A 106 28.35 -3.57 -2.74
CA THR A 106 29.75 -3.96 -2.61
C THR A 106 30.33 -4.67 -3.84
N GLU A 107 29.51 -5.35 -4.64
CA GLU A 107 30.01 -6.23 -5.72
C GLU A 107 29.65 -5.75 -7.14
N THR A 108 28.44 -5.24 -7.38
CA THR A 108 27.97 -4.90 -8.74
C THR A 108 27.21 -3.57 -8.78
N PRO A 109 27.43 -2.73 -9.81
CA PRO A 109 26.63 -1.51 -9.99
C PRO A 109 25.17 -1.79 -10.39
N ILE A 110 24.82 -3.06 -10.63
CA ILE A 110 23.50 -3.53 -11.09
C ILE A 110 22.86 -4.33 -9.95
N GLU A 111 21.60 -4.03 -9.65
CA GLU A 111 20.80 -4.72 -8.63
C GLU A 111 20.68 -6.22 -8.96
N PRO A 112 20.99 -7.13 -8.02
CA PRO A 112 20.90 -8.56 -8.25
C PRO A 112 19.46 -9.04 -8.32
N ASP A 113 19.20 -10.12 -9.07
CA ASP A 113 17.89 -10.77 -9.09
C ASP A 113 17.48 -11.22 -7.67
N PRO A 114 16.19 -11.12 -7.32
CA PRO A 114 15.71 -11.49 -5.98
C PRO A 114 15.96 -12.97 -5.69
N SER A 115 16.39 -13.29 -4.47
CA SER A 115 16.63 -14.67 -4.08
C SER A 115 15.31 -15.45 -3.97
N PRO A 116 15.32 -16.80 -4.03
CA PRO A 116 14.11 -17.60 -3.79
C PRO A 116 13.46 -17.35 -2.42
N LEU A 117 14.24 -16.91 -1.42
CA LEU A 117 13.70 -16.50 -0.12
C LEU A 117 12.98 -15.16 -0.23
N ASP A 118 13.54 -14.20 -0.97
CA ASP A 118 12.91 -12.89 -1.18
C ASP A 118 11.60 -13.01 -1.95
N LEU A 119 11.58 -13.83 -2.99
CA LEU A 119 10.36 -14.13 -3.76
C LEU A 119 9.28 -14.77 -2.87
N ARG A 120 9.67 -15.69 -1.98
CA ARG A 120 8.75 -16.30 -1.03
C ARG A 120 8.19 -15.29 -0.04
N MET A 121 9.05 -14.48 0.57
CA MET A 121 8.62 -13.43 1.50
C MET A 121 7.69 -12.43 0.82
N ARG A 122 7.96 -12.08 -0.44
CA ARG A 122 7.08 -11.24 -1.27
C ARG A 122 5.73 -11.92 -1.49
N ALA A 123 5.70 -13.20 -1.81
CA ALA A 123 4.45 -13.96 -1.99
C ALA A 123 3.62 -14.01 -0.69
N HIS A 124 4.25 -14.28 0.45
CA HIS A 124 3.55 -14.27 1.75
C HIS A 124 2.99 -12.89 2.07
N ARG A 125 3.75 -11.82 1.81
CA ARG A 125 3.27 -10.45 2.00
C ARG A 125 2.03 -10.14 1.16
N LEU A 126 2.00 -10.56 -0.11
CA LEU A 126 0.81 -10.39 -0.96
C LEU A 126 -0.41 -11.16 -0.41
N LEU A 127 -0.21 -12.34 0.16
CA LEU A 127 -1.27 -13.11 0.82
C LEU A 127 -1.77 -12.40 2.09
N TRP A 128 -0.87 -11.82 2.88
CA TRP A 128 -1.23 -10.99 4.03
C TRP A 128 -2.02 -9.74 3.62
N ASP A 129 -1.58 -9.05 2.57
CA ASP A 129 -2.27 -7.88 2.02
C ASP A 129 -3.67 -8.28 1.50
N ALA A 130 -3.82 -9.46 0.92
CA ALA A 130 -5.11 -10.01 0.48
C ALA A 130 -6.03 -10.35 1.67
N LEU A 131 -5.51 -10.92 2.75
CA LEU A 131 -6.27 -11.12 3.99
C LEU A 131 -6.74 -9.79 4.58
N ASP A 132 -5.84 -8.82 4.69
CA ASP A 132 -6.13 -7.47 5.16
C ASP A 132 -7.25 -6.83 4.31
N TYR A 133 -7.21 -7.03 2.99
CA TYR A 133 -8.21 -6.55 2.07
C TYR A 133 -9.59 -7.17 2.33
N ILE A 134 -9.67 -8.51 2.39
CA ILE A 134 -10.92 -9.24 2.60
C ILE A 134 -11.57 -8.83 3.94
N VAL A 135 -10.80 -8.81 5.03
CA VAL A 135 -11.32 -8.41 6.34
C VAL A 135 -11.82 -6.96 6.32
N SER A 136 -11.10 -6.07 5.61
CA SER A 136 -11.52 -4.67 5.45
C SER A 136 -12.80 -4.51 4.64
N LEU A 137 -13.06 -5.40 3.67
CA LEU A 137 -14.30 -5.43 2.90
C LEU A 137 -15.50 -5.91 3.71
N GLU A 138 -15.31 -6.95 4.51
CA GLU A 138 -16.38 -7.58 5.31
C GLU A 138 -16.65 -6.84 6.64
N ALA A 139 -15.77 -5.94 7.05
CA ALA A 139 -15.94 -5.20 8.31
C ALA A 139 -17.23 -4.37 8.35
N ASP A 140 -17.93 -4.38 9.48
CA ASP A 140 -19.12 -3.53 9.71
C ASP A 140 -18.85 -2.03 9.48
N ALA A 141 -17.64 -1.61 9.81
CA ALA A 141 -17.16 -0.23 9.66
C ALA A 141 -15.69 -0.22 9.22
N PHE A 142 -15.40 0.50 8.13
CA PHE A 142 -14.04 0.68 7.64
C PHE A 142 -13.54 2.10 7.91
N PHE A 143 -12.30 2.18 8.41
CA PHE A 143 -11.56 3.43 8.62
C PHE A 143 -10.31 3.43 7.75
N PRO A 144 -10.22 4.31 6.75
CA PRO A 144 -9.00 4.44 5.97
C PRO A 144 -7.91 5.04 6.85
N GLY A 145 -6.80 4.30 7.04
CA GLY A 145 -5.65 4.81 7.78
C GLY A 145 -4.93 5.90 7.00
N PHE A 146 -4.57 5.58 5.74
CA PHE A 146 -3.98 6.51 4.79
C PHE A 146 -4.73 6.39 3.47
N ASN A 147 -5.41 7.46 3.06
CA ASN A 147 -6.10 7.63 1.77
C ASN A 147 -5.59 8.89 1.06
N ASN A 148 -5.14 8.81 -0.19
CA ASN A 148 -4.65 9.92 -1.01
C ASN A 148 -3.38 10.56 -0.43
N ASP A 149 -2.24 9.97 -0.74
CA ASP A 149 -0.89 10.43 -0.42
C ASP A 149 -0.35 11.51 -1.37
N ALA A 150 -1.21 12.02 -2.27
CA ALA A 150 -0.85 12.91 -3.38
C ALA A 150 0.11 12.30 -4.41
N SER A 151 0.37 10.98 -4.37
CA SER A 151 1.14 10.29 -5.43
C SER A 151 0.37 10.21 -6.74
N GLY A 152 -0.96 10.36 -6.70
CA GLY A 152 -1.85 10.16 -7.85
C GLY A 152 -2.18 8.69 -8.13
N TRP A 153 -1.59 7.75 -7.37
CA TRP A 153 -1.87 6.33 -7.50
C TRP A 153 -2.92 5.87 -6.48
N PRO A 154 -3.77 4.89 -6.83
CA PRO A 154 -4.71 4.32 -5.87
C PRO A 154 -3.95 3.55 -4.79
N ASP A 155 -4.21 3.91 -3.52
CA ASP A 155 -3.69 3.18 -2.36
C ASP A 155 -4.64 2.07 -1.91
N PHE A 156 -4.17 1.23 -0.98
CA PHE A 156 -4.95 0.13 -0.40
C PHE A 156 -6.32 0.60 0.10
N SER A 157 -6.35 1.72 0.83
CA SER A 157 -7.60 2.29 1.36
C SER A 157 -8.55 2.68 0.23
N SER A 158 -8.04 3.23 -0.87
CA SER A 158 -8.83 3.61 -2.04
C SER A 158 -9.49 2.42 -2.70
N LEU A 159 -8.77 1.31 -2.83
CA LEU A 159 -9.30 0.06 -3.36
C LEU A 159 -10.43 -0.50 -2.49
N VAL A 160 -10.23 -0.55 -1.18
CA VAL A 160 -11.24 -1.04 -0.22
C VAL A 160 -12.48 -0.15 -0.25
N MET A 161 -12.32 1.17 -0.21
CA MET A 161 -13.46 2.09 -0.24
C MET A 161 -14.24 2.00 -1.54
N GLY A 162 -13.57 1.79 -2.67
CA GLY A 162 -14.20 1.62 -3.98
C GLY A 162 -15.00 0.34 -4.09
N HIS A 163 -14.40 -0.78 -3.68
CA HIS A 163 -15.08 -2.07 -3.67
C HIS A 163 -16.28 -2.05 -2.71
N ARG A 164 -16.11 -1.54 -1.48
CA ARG A 164 -17.23 -1.37 -0.54
C ARG A 164 -18.34 -0.49 -1.10
N LEU A 165 -18.02 0.52 -1.90
CA LEU A 165 -19.06 1.33 -2.55
C LEU A 165 -19.84 0.52 -3.60
N TYR A 166 -19.18 -0.38 -4.32
CA TYR A 166 -19.79 -1.15 -5.41
C TYR A 166 -20.60 -2.35 -4.89
N GLU A 167 -20.00 -3.21 -4.07
CA GLU A 167 -20.64 -4.44 -3.58
C GLU A 167 -21.45 -4.21 -2.30
N THR A 168 -20.94 -3.38 -1.38
CA THR A 168 -21.49 -3.24 -0.02
C THR A 168 -21.78 -1.79 0.35
N ALA A 169 -22.48 -1.07 -0.54
CA ALA A 169 -22.70 0.38 -0.40
C ALA A 169 -23.36 0.81 0.92
N ALA A 170 -24.11 -0.08 1.57
CA ALA A 170 -24.72 0.14 2.87
C ALA A 170 -23.74 0.08 4.06
N SER A 171 -22.58 -0.56 3.87
CA SER A 171 -21.57 -0.74 4.91
C SER A 171 -20.86 0.58 5.23
N ARG A 172 -20.62 0.83 6.52
CA ARG A 172 -20.11 2.12 6.98
C ARG A 172 -18.66 2.28 6.53
N THR A 173 -18.38 3.34 5.78
CA THR A 173 -17.05 3.64 5.27
C THR A 173 -16.74 5.10 5.57
N TYR A 174 -15.95 5.31 6.63
CA TYR A 174 -15.62 6.65 7.11
C TYR A 174 -14.62 7.33 6.18
N ARG A 175 -14.78 8.64 5.98
CA ARG A 175 -13.89 9.45 5.13
C ARG A 175 -13.46 10.71 5.88
N PRO A 176 -12.70 10.57 6.99
CA PRO A 176 -12.35 11.70 7.83
C PRO A 176 -11.50 12.71 7.07
N ASP A 177 -11.71 14.00 7.35
CA ASP A 177 -10.79 15.04 6.92
C ASP A 177 -9.50 14.98 7.75
N ARG A 178 -8.37 14.73 7.07
CA ARG A 178 -7.05 14.65 7.71
C ARG A 178 -6.64 15.97 8.37
N LYS A 179 -7.01 17.12 7.81
CA LYS A 179 -6.65 18.43 8.39
C LYS A 179 -7.36 18.62 9.73
N VAL A 180 -8.65 18.30 9.77
CA VAL A 180 -9.45 18.36 11.00
C VAL A 180 -8.96 17.33 12.02
N VAL A 181 -8.63 16.11 11.58
CA VAL A 181 -8.09 15.06 12.48
C VAL A 181 -6.74 15.49 13.08
N ALA A 182 -5.85 16.10 12.29
CA ALA A 182 -4.58 16.63 12.78
C ALA A 182 -4.78 17.75 13.83
N GLU A 183 -5.72 18.66 13.61
CA GLU A 183 -6.10 19.69 14.59
C GLU A 183 -6.64 19.07 15.89
N LEU A 184 -7.48 18.04 15.77
CA LEU A 184 -8.00 17.30 16.92
C LEU A 184 -6.87 16.64 17.71
N PHE A 185 -5.87 16.03 17.05
CA PHE A 185 -4.72 15.46 17.75
C PHE A 185 -3.84 16.52 18.43
N ASN A 186 -3.72 17.71 17.86
CA ASN A 186 -3.00 18.81 18.50
C ASN A 186 -3.67 19.24 19.81
N ILE A 187 -5.00 19.21 19.91
CA ILE A 187 -5.74 19.55 21.13
C ILE A 187 -5.43 18.56 22.28
N THR A 188 -5.19 17.29 21.98
CA THR A 188 -4.95 16.24 22.99
C THR A 188 -3.48 15.87 23.16
N ARG A 189 -2.55 16.62 22.56
CA ARG A 189 -1.11 16.34 22.61
C ARG A 189 -0.57 16.15 24.04
N GLU A 190 -1.07 16.92 25.00
CA GLU A 190 -0.65 16.85 26.40
C GLU A 190 -1.32 15.71 27.20
N ASN A 191 -2.49 15.21 26.75
CA ASN A 191 -3.30 14.22 27.47
C ASN A 191 -3.82 13.13 26.52
N MET A 192 -2.90 12.45 25.82
CA MET A 192 -3.23 11.48 24.76
C MET A 192 -4.03 10.28 25.26
N TYR A 193 -3.72 9.76 26.45
CA TYR A 193 -4.34 8.54 26.99
C TYR A 193 -5.67 8.78 27.72
N HIS A 194 -5.92 10.02 28.15
CA HIS A 194 -7.14 10.41 28.86
C HIS A 194 -7.73 11.67 28.23
N PRO A 195 -8.29 11.55 27.00
CA PRO A 195 -8.84 12.69 26.30
C PRO A 195 -10.02 13.27 27.08
N LYS A 196 -10.12 14.61 27.07
CA LYS A 196 -11.26 15.33 27.66
C LYS A 196 -12.55 14.92 26.95
N HIS A 197 -13.67 14.83 27.68
CA HIS A 197 -14.97 14.47 27.11
C HIS A 197 -15.37 15.32 25.88
N ASN A 198 -15.09 16.63 25.94
CA ASN A 198 -15.35 17.56 24.83
C ASN A 198 -14.62 17.15 23.55
N TRP A 199 -13.39 16.64 23.65
CA TRP A 199 -12.64 16.17 22.49
C TRP A 199 -13.30 14.93 21.86
N THR A 200 -13.75 13.99 22.69
CA THR A 200 -14.44 12.79 22.21
C THR A 200 -15.73 13.12 21.46
N ILE A 201 -16.45 14.16 21.89
CA ILE A 201 -17.64 14.67 21.18
C ILE A 201 -17.23 15.26 19.82
N LEU A 202 -16.19 16.10 19.78
CA LEU A 202 -15.72 16.71 18.53
C LEU A 202 -15.30 15.66 17.49
N VAL A 203 -14.58 14.62 17.91
CA VAL A 203 -14.20 13.51 17.02
C VAL A 203 -15.43 12.76 16.52
N GLN A 204 -16.41 12.51 17.38
CA GLN A 204 -17.65 11.83 16.98
C GLN A 204 -18.45 12.64 15.98
N GLU A 205 -18.58 13.94 16.22
CA GLU A 205 -19.27 14.85 15.33
C GLU A 205 -18.58 14.90 13.95
N HIS A 206 -17.25 14.99 13.91
CA HIS A 206 -16.49 14.95 12.67
C HIS A 206 -16.70 13.64 11.90
N LEU A 207 -16.62 12.50 12.58
CA LEU A 207 -16.84 11.19 11.95
C LEU A 207 -18.27 11.03 11.42
N ASN A 208 -19.27 11.51 12.16
CA ASN A 208 -20.66 11.50 11.71
C ASN A 208 -20.87 12.41 10.50
N ARG A 209 -20.28 13.62 10.49
CA ARG A 209 -20.30 14.50 9.31
C ARG A 209 -19.59 13.88 8.11
N SER A 210 -18.54 13.08 8.34
CA SER A 210 -17.84 12.36 7.28
C SER A 210 -18.69 11.29 6.58
N LEU A 211 -19.69 10.74 7.28
CA LEU A 211 -20.68 9.81 6.73
C LEU A 211 -21.90 10.53 6.14
N ALA A 212 -22.13 11.79 6.53
CA ALA A 212 -23.23 12.59 6.04
C ALA A 212 -22.98 13.09 4.60
N GLU A 213 -24.00 13.72 4.02
CA GLU A 213 -23.96 14.30 2.67
C GLU A 213 -22.77 15.25 2.47
N GLU A 214 -22.45 16.06 3.49
CA GLU A 214 -21.30 16.98 3.47
C GLU A 214 -19.97 16.24 3.24
N GLY A 215 -19.77 15.12 3.93
CA GLY A 215 -18.59 14.27 3.78
C GLY A 215 -18.50 13.64 2.39
N LEU A 216 -19.63 13.17 1.86
CA LEU A 216 -19.74 12.59 0.52
C LEU A 216 -19.41 13.62 -0.57
N ILE A 217 -20.00 14.81 -0.47
CA ILE A 217 -19.78 15.94 -1.38
C ILE A 217 -18.32 16.36 -1.36
N ARG A 218 -17.74 16.52 -0.16
CA ARG A 218 -16.34 16.88 0.00
C ARG A 218 -15.42 15.85 -0.67
N GLN A 219 -15.67 14.57 -0.44
CA GLN A 219 -14.84 13.52 -1.05
C GLN A 219 -15.02 13.45 -2.56
N SER A 220 -16.24 13.60 -3.09
CA SER A 220 -16.50 13.64 -4.53
C SER A 220 -15.64 14.71 -5.21
N LEU A 221 -15.60 15.92 -4.65
CA LEU A 221 -14.81 17.02 -5.20
C LEU A 221 -13.29 16.79 -5.11
N LEU A 222 -12.81 16.12 -4.06
CA LEU A 222 -11.38 15.85 -3.84
C LEU A 222 -10.87 14.65 -4.65
N SER A 223 -11.69 13.61 -4.81
CA SER A 223 -11.26 12.36 -5.44
C SER A 223 -11.47 12.34 -6.96
N LYS A 224 -12.47 13.06 -7.49
CA LYS A 224 -12.77 13.11 -8.94
C LYS A 224 -11.54 13.35 -9.84
N PRO A 225 -10.60 14.26 -9.52
CA PRO A 225 -9.43 14.48 -10.37
C PRO A 225 -8.30 13.46 -10.18
N ALA A 226 -8.29 12.68 -9.09
CA ALA A 226 -7.10 11.95 -8.65
C ALA A 226 -7.30 10.44 -8.51
N VAL A 227 -8.48 9.97 -8.11
CA VAL A 227 -8.71 8.56 -7.79
C VAL A 227 -10.11 8.14 -8.21
N PHE A 228 -10.19 7.41 -9.33
CA PHE A 228 -11.45 6.87 -9.87
C PHE A 228 -12.07 5.84 -8.93
N LEU A 229 -11.29 4.90 -8.41
CA LEU A 229 -11.79 3.76 -7.64
C LEU A 229 -12.47 4.17 -6.33
N SER A 230 -11.93 5.17 -5.62
CA SER A 230 -12.49 5.64 -4.35
C SER A 230 -13.50 6.79 -4.50
N HIS A 231 -13.87 7.12 -5.74
CA HIS A 231 -14.86 8.16 -6.01
C HIS A 231 -16.24 7.73 -5.50
N PRO A 232 -16.86 8.52 -4.59
CA PRO A 232 -18.04 8.08 -3.86
C PRO A 232 -19.35 8.11 -4.65
N LEU A 233 -19.36 8.65 -5.87
CA LEU A 233 -20.56 8.76 -6.70
C LEU A 233 -20.44 7.88 -7.94
N PRO A 234 -21.51 7.19 -8.37
CA PRO A 234 -21.50 6.40 -9.60
C PRO A 234 -21.64 7.31 -10.83
N GLU A 235 -20.62 8.11 -11.11
CA GLU A 235 -20.55 9.00 -12.28
C GLU A 235 -19.86 8.33 -13.47
N CYS A 236 -20.27 8.73 -14.68
CA CYS A 236 -19.51 8.40 -15.88
C CYS A 236 -18.23 9.25 -15.93
N SER A 237 -17.11 8.69 -16.41
CA SER A 237 -15.88 9.47 -16.60
C SER A 237 -16.05 10.59 -17.63
N CYS A 238 -16.91 10.39 -18.63
CA CYS A 238 -17.24 11.37 -19.64
C CYS A 238 -18.59 11.07 -20.30
N ARG A 239 -19.19 12.07 -20.94
CA ARG A 239 -20.41 11.93 -21.74
C ARG A 239 -20.16 12.02 -23.24
N ILE A 240 -20.97 11.30 -23.99
CA ILE A 240 -21.09 11.49 -25.44
C ILE A 240 -22.06 12.65 -25.67
N ALA A 241 -21.74 13.55 -26.60
CA ALA A 241 -22.51 14.77 -26.87
C ALA A 241 -24.01 14.55 -27.16
N SER A 242 -24.43 13.33 -27.51
CA SER A 242 -25.82 12.95 -27.77
C SER A 242 -26.59 12.49 -26.52
N SER A 243 -25.94 12.24 -25.39
CA SER A 243 -26.61 11.76 -24.17
C SER A 243 -27.22 12.93 -23.40
N LYS A 244 -28.53 12.86 -23.14
CA LYS A 244 -29.23 13.84 -22.28
C LYS A 244 -28.96 13.47 -20.82
N VAL A 245 -28.47 14.43 -20.03
CA VAL A 245 -28.30 14.22 -18.59
C VAL A 245 -29.69 14.15 -17.96
N VAL A 246 -30.04 13.00 -17.40
CA VAL A 246 -31.40 12.76 -16.88
C VAL A 246 -31.56 13.34 -15.47
N ASN A 247 -30.49 13.40 -14.67
CA ASN A 247 -30.55 13.82 -13.27
C ASN A 247 -29.36 14.71 -12.91
N HIS A 248 -29.51 16.03 -12.95
CA HIS A 248 -28.53 16.94 -12.37
C HIS A 248 -28.80 17.12 -10.88
N VAL A 249 -27.81 16.84 -10.03
CA VAL A 249 -27.88 17.18 -8.61
C VAL A 249 -27.06 18.44 -8.39
N ARG A 250 -27.69 19.49 -7.85
CA ARG A 250 -27.03 20.77 -7.56
C ARG A 250 -26.81 20.90 -6.06
N GLY A 251 -25.59 21.21 -5.66
CA GLY A 251 -25.26 21.49 -4.28
C GLY A 251 -25.74 22.87 -3.84
N GLN A 252 -25.70 23.13 -2.53
CA GLN A 252 -26.13 24.40 -1.92
C GLN A 252 -25.39 25.62 -2.50
N ASN A 253 -24.16 25.44 -2.99
CA ASN A 253 -23.32 26.48 -3.58
C ASN A 253 -23.58 26.72 -5.08
N GLY A 254 -24.61 26.09 -5.66
CA GLY A 254 -24.94 26.20 -7.08
C GLY A 254 -24.08 25.36 -8.04
N ARG A 255 -23.02 24.70 -7.53
CA ARG A 255 -22.21 23.75 -8.30
C ARG A 255 -22.95 22.42 -8.51
N TYR A 256 -22.75 21.80 -9.66
CA TYR A 256 -23.24 20.44 -9.90
C TYR A 256 -22.42 19.45 -9.09
N LEU A 257 -23.12 18.60 -8.34
CA LEU A 257 -22.55 17.50 -7.56
C LEU A 257 -22.57 16.19 -8.32
N TYR A 258 -23.48 16.05 -9.29
CA TYR A 258 -23.66 14.88 -10.13
C TYR A 258 -24.21 15.30 -11.50
N GLY A 259 -23.73 14.64 -12.56
CA GLY A 259 -24.20 14.89 -13.93
C GLY A 259 -23.55 16.07 -14.64
N ASP A 260 -22.37 16.52 -14.20
CA ASP A 260 -21.54 17.51 -14.92
C ASP A 260 -20.28 16.83 -15.45
N GLU A 261 -20.48 15.78 -16.25
CA GLU A 261 -19.40 15.06 -16.91
C GLU A 261 -18.88 15.82 -18.13
N ASP A 262 -17.56 15.82 -18.28
CA ASP A 262 -16.88 16.33 -19.46
C ASP A 262 -17.25 15.53 -20.71
N GLN A 263 -17.16 16.16 -21.88
CA GLN A 263 -17.37 15.43 -23.13
C GLN A 263 -16.22 14.47 -23.38
N CYS A 264 -16.54 13.22 -23.74
CA CYS A 264 -15.53 12.23 -24.07
C CYS A 264 -14.65 12.71 -25.23
N PRO A 265 -13.34 12.40 -25.21
CA PRO A 265 -12.44 12.67 -26.31
C PRO A 265 -13.00 12.20 -27.67
N LYS A 266 -12.74 12.97 -28.72
CA LYS A 266 -13.30 12.71 -30.08
C LYS A 266 -12.96 11.32 -30.62
N TRP A 267 -11.83 10.72 -30.23
CA TRP A 267 -11.43 9.38 -30.68
C TRP A 267 -12.37 8.29 -30.14
N MET A 268 -12.85 8.45 -28.91
CA MET A 268 -13.78 7.54 -28.23
C MET A 268 -15.18 7.62 -28.83
N GLN A 269 -15.60 8.82 -29.24
CA GLN A 269 -16.88 9.04 -29.93
C GLN A 269 -16.95 8.31 -31.28
N ARG A 270 -15.82 8.18 -31.99
CA ARG A 270 -15.75 7.47 -33.28
C ARG A 270 -15.86 5.95 -33.13
N ALA A 271 -15.30 5.38 -32.06
CA ALA A 271 -15.38 3.94 -31.78
C ALA A 271 -16.84 3.46 -31.60
N ASN A 272 -17.68 4.25 -30.92
CA ASN A 272 -19.10 3.94 -30.78
C ASN A 272 -19.88 4.02 -32.10
N MET A 273 -19.52 4.94 -33.01
CA MET A 273 -20.13 4.96 -34.35
C MET A 273 -19.72 3.76 -35.20
N ALA A 274 -18.48 3.28 -35.07
CA ALA A 274 -18.01 2.08 -35.78
C ALA A 274 -18.67 0.79 -35.26
N GLY A 275 -18.86 0.65 -33.94
CA GLY A 275 -19.57 -0.50 -33.35
C GLY A 275 -21.08 -0.53 -33.65
N SER A 276 -21.69 0.64 -33.86
CA SER A 276 -23.10 0.76 -34.29
C SER A 276 -23.34 0.24 -35.71
N VAL A 277 -22.34 0.28 -36.60
CA VAL A 277 -22.48 -0.15 -38.00
C VAL A 277 -22.41 -1.68 -38.15
N LEU A 278 -21.85 -2.39 -37.17
CA LEU A 278 -21.76 -3.86 -37.19
C LEU A 278 -22.97 -4.56 -36.54
N LYS A 279 -23.91 -3.82 -35.93
CA LYS A 279 -25.13 -4.38 -35.29
C LYS A 279 -26.41 -4.18 -36.11
N GLU A 280 -26.30 -3.93 -37.41
CA GLU A 280 -27.45 -3.88 -38.32
C GLU A 280 -27.47 -5.11 -39.22
N GLY A 281 -27.67 -6.29 -38.61
CA GLY A 281 -27.88 -7.53 -39.34
C GLY A 281 -27.47 -8.76 -38.55
N THR A 282 -28.33 -9.23 -37.64
CA THR A 282 -28.75 -10.65 -37.42
C THR A 282 -29.62 -10.70 -36.16
N LYS A 283 -30.81 -11.28 -36.29
CA LYS A 283 -31.74 -11.55 -35.19
C LYS A 283 -31.21 -12.71 -34.33
N SER A 284 -31.22 -12.50 -33.01
CA SER A 284 -31.35 -13.43 -31.88
C SER A 284 -31.01 -14.91 -32.08
N GLU A 285 -30.14 -15.43 -31.22
CA GLU A 285 -30.49 -16.43 -30.19
C GLU A 285 -29.40 -16.44 -29.10
N ASP A 286 -29.79 -16.85 -27.91
CA ASP A 286 -29.10 -16.73 -26.62
C ASP A 286 -27.62 -17.15 -26.62
N ASP A 287 -26.76 -16.35 -25.98
CA ASP A 287 -25.54 -16.81 -25.31
C ASP A 287 -25.10 -15.74 -24.30
N GLU A 288 -24.98 -16.14 -23.02
CA GLU A 288 -24.39 -15.32 -21.96
C GLU A 288 -22.93 -14.96 -22.30
N PRO A 289 -22.47 -13.72 -22.04
CA PRO A 289 -21.06 -13.43 -22.07
C PRO A 289 -20.43 -13.74 -20.70
N ASP A 290 -19.76 -14.89 -20.63
CA ASP A 290 -18.70 -15.17 -19.64
C ASP A 290 -17.66 -14.03 -19.68
N TYR A 291 -17.59 -13.24 -18.61
CA TYR A 291 -16.54 -12.25 -18.41
C TYR A 291 -15.38 -12.89 -17.63
N GLU A 292 -14.58 -13.72 -18.30
CA GLU A 292 -13.19 -13.94 -17.91
C GLU A 292 -12.27 -13.37 -19.01
N SER A 293 -11.81 -12.14 -18.80
CA SER A 293 -10.67 -11.58 -19.53
C SER A 293 -9.59 -11.25 -18.51
N ASN A 294 -8.80 -12.26 -18.15
CA ASN A 294 -7.50 -12.11 -17.52
C ASN A 294 -6.51 -11.52 -18.54
N ASP A 295 -6.47 -10.20 -18.67
CA ASP A 295 -5.30 -9.51 -19.23
C ASP A 295 -4.41 -9.06 -18.09
N PHE A 296 -3.61 -10.01 -17.58
CA PHE A 296 -2.38 -9.70 -16.87
C PHE A 296 -1.42 -9.06 -17.87
N VAL A 297 -1.16 -7.76 -17.71
CA VAL A 297 -0.06 -7.11 -18.42
C VAL A 297 1.24 -7.52 -17.73
N ASP A 298 1.94 -8.44 -18.38
CA ASP A 298 3.28 -8.90 -18.04
C ASP A 298 4.27 -7.75 -18.34
N GLU A 299 4.77 -7.08 -17.29
CA GLU A 299 5.91 -6.15 -17.43
C GLU A 299 7.17 -6.97 -17.69
N SER A 300 7.49 -7.13 -18.97
CA SER A 300 8.81 -7.59 -19.40
C SER A 300 9.67 -6.38 -19.79
N ASP A 301 10.75 -6.21 -19.03
CA ASP A 301 11.83 -5.27 -19.29
C ASP A 301 12.36 -5.38 -20.72
N LYS A 302 12.33 -4.28 -21.46
CA LYS A 302 13.25 -4.04 -22.58
C LYS A 302 13.80 -2.62 -22.54
N SER A 303 15.07 -2.56 -22.17
CA SER A 303 15.96 -1.44 -22.40
C SER A 303 16.14 -1.15 -23.89
N GLU A 304 16.04 0.13 -24.26
CA GLU A 304 17.03 0.91 -25.02
C GLU A 304 16.34 2.00 -25.87
N GLY A 305 16.65 3.27 -25.58
CA GLY A 305 16.19 4.38 -26.40
C GLY A 305 16.41 5.75 -25.78
N LYS A 306 17.67 6.22 -25.80
CA LYS A 306 18.13 7.57 -25.44
C LYS A 306 17.10 8.68 -25.72
N THR A 307 16.78 9.48 -24.70
CA THR A 307 16.55 10.92 -24.87
C THR A 307 17.01 11.68 -23.62
N ASN A 308 17.90 12.63 -23.83
CA ASN A 308 18.39 13.56 -22.83
C ASN A 308 17.27 14.52 -22.41
N GLN A 309 16.84 14.48 -21.15
CA GLN A 309 16.30 15.64 -20.47
C GLN A 309 16.85 15.67 -19.04
N SER A 310 17.80 16.57 -18.84
CA SER A 310 18.29 16.99 -17.55
C SER A 310 17.15 17.60 -16.72
N GLN A 311 16.81 16.98 -15.60
CA GLN A 311 16.25 17.70 -14.46
C GLN A 311 17.16 17.46 -13.25
N ILE A 312 17.73 18.58 -12.84
CA ILE A 312 18.43 18.88 -11.58
C ILE A 312 17.43 18.70 -10.42
N TRP A 313 17.93 18.76 -9.18
CA TRP A 313 17.22 18.72 -7.89
C TRP A 313 17.10 17.32 -7.28
N ASP A 314 18.17 16.92 -6.59
CA ASP A 314 18.13 16.45 -5.19
C ASP A 314 19.53 16.67 -4.59
N GLN A 315 19.67 17.77 -3.84
CA GLN A 315 20.78 17.99 -2.92
C GLN A 315 20.25 17.70 -1.53
N ASP A 316 20.44 16.48 -1.07
CA ASP A 316 20.33 16.15 0.35
C ASP A 316 21.65 16.56 1.02
N GLU A 317 21.59 17.64 1.81
CA GLU A 317 22.67 17.97 2.75
C GLU A 317 22.69 16.92 3.85
N GLU A 318 23.64 16.00 3.72
CA GLU A 318 24.04 15.04 4.74
C GLU A 318 24.56 15.78 5.98
N MET A 319 23.94 15.53 7.13
CA MET A 319 24.37 16.03 8.44
C MET A 319 25.67 15.34 8.86
N ASP A 320 26.76 16.09 8.95
CA ASP A 320 28.03 15.66 9.55
C ASP A 320 27.86 15.50 11.08
N PRO A 321 28.22 14.36 11.69
CA PRO A 321 28.13 14.18 13.13
C PRO A 321 29.31 14.78 13.93
N ASN A 322 30.12 15.68 13.38
CA ASN A 322 31.11 16.45 14.16
C ASN A 322 31.21 17.96 13.77
N ASP A 323 30.11 18.70 13.93
CA ASP A 323 30.15 20.15 14.21
C ASP A 323 29.26 20.51 15.41
#